data_AF-A0A1W6PZB7-F1
#
_entry.id   AF-A0A1W6PZB7-F1
#
_cell.length_a   1.000
_cell.length_b   1.000
_cell.length_c   1.000
_cell.angle_alpha   90.00
_cell.angle_beta   90.00
_cell.angle_gamma   90.00
#
_symmetry.space_group_name_H-M   'P 1'
#
loop_
_entity.id
_entity.type
_entity.pdbx_description
1 polymer ?
#
loop_
_entity_poly.entity_id
_entity_poly.type
_entity_poly.pdbx_seq_one_letter_code
_entity_poly.pdbx_strand_id
1 'polypeptide(L)'
;MDKFEGRQRALLTTAALTSALISVPGAGTQPLTNGPAPEDPPLAVTDFERALTINDRYRRLAVNLPEVPFWVTEETFAYRRSSHGEHEFLLVNAATGEKRSAFDQVRLAAALNKVSHRSHKPENLPFDRFKLTDSGSRLIFRSGNELWSC
;
A
#
# COMPACT_ATOMS: atom_id res chain seq x y z
N MET A 1 8.56 40.84 -39.73
CA MET A 1 8.62 39.75 -38.73
C MET A 1 7.24 39.63 -38.08
N ASP A 2 6.19 39.35 -38.86
CA ASP A 2 5.89 38.07 -39.52
C ASP A 2 5.77 36.93 -38.51
N LYS A 3 4.55 36.54 -38.14
CA LYS A 3 3.78 35.54 -38.90
C LYS A 3 2.50 35.19 -38.11
N PHE A 4 1.42 35.93 -38.36
CA PHE A 4 0.06 35.55 -37.96
C PHE A 4 -0.63 35.04 -39.22
N GLU A 5 -0.81 33.73 -39.33
CA GLU A 5 -1.65 33.17 -40.40
C GLU A 5 -2.19 31.79 -40.04
N GLY A 6 -3.51 31.67 -40.11
CA GLY A 6 -4.11 30.45 -40.65
C GLY A 6 -5.14 29.74 -39.77
N ARG A 7 -6.40 29.85 -40.22
CA ARG A 7 -7.45 28.81 -40.19
C ARG A 7 -8.18 28.66 -38.85
N GLN A 8 -9.52 28.72 -38.76
CA GLN A 8 -10.57 28.59 -39.76
C GLN A 8 -11.86 29.23 -39.25
N ARG A 9 -12.51 30.02 -40.11
CA ARG A 9 -13.94 30.33 -40.04
C ARG A 9 -14.71 29.20 -40.72
N ALA A 10 -15.65 28.57 -40.03
CA ALA A 10 -16.73 27.79 -40.63
C ALA A 10 -17.88 27.76 -39.60
N LEU A 11 -18.84 28.67 -39.78
CA LEU A 11 -20.20 28.37 -40.28
C LEU A 11 -21.11 27.83 -39.18
N LEU A 12 -22.01 28.71 -38.75
CA LEU A 12 -23.23 28.38 -38.03
C LEU A 12 -24.02 27.33 -38.81
N THR A 13 -24.47 26.27 -38.13
CA THR A 13 -25.67 25.55 -38.56
C THR A 13 -26.46 25.12 -37.33
N THR A 14 -27.74 25.41 -37.43
CA THR A 14 -28.82 25.38 -36.46
C THR A 14 -29.10 24.03 -35.81
N ALA A 15 -29.27 24.07 -34.49
CA ALA A 15 -30.38 23.53 -33.70
C ALA A 15 -31.07 22.22 -34.14
N ALA A 16 -30.95 21.21 -33.26
CA ALA A 16 -32.09 20.38 -32.84
C ALA A 16 -31.82 19.85 -31.42
N LEU A 17 -32.21 20.62 -30.40
CA LEU A 17 -32.34 20.10 -29.04
C LEU A 17 -33.55 19.17 -29.01
N THR A 18 -33.31 17.85 -29.00
CA THR A 18 -34.34 16.89 -28.63
C THR A 18 -34.26 16.67 -27.13
N SER A 19 -35.11 17.38 -26.39
CA SER A 19 -35.32 17.14 -24.96
C SER A 19 -36.00 15.77 -24.79
N ALA A 20 -35.21 14.75 -24.46
CA ALA A 20 -35.76 13.51 -23.92
C ALA A 20 -36.18 13.76 -22.46
N LEU A 21 -37.48 13.74 -22.22
CA LEU A 21 -38.08 13.75 -20.88
C LEU A 21 -37.55 12.55 -20.08
N ILE A 22 -36.73 12.82 -19.07
CA ILE A 22 -36.36 11.83 -18.06
C ILE A 22 -37.57 11.69 -17.13
N SER A 23 -38.43 10.70 -17.38
CA SER A 23 -39.33 10.20 -16.35
C SER A 23 -38.45 9.47 -15.32
N VAL A 24 -38.29 10.05 -14.13
CA VAL A 24 -37.75 9.32 -12.98
C VAL A 24 -38.93 8.56 -12.37
N PRO A 25 -39.06 7.24 -12.57
CA PRO A 25 -40.00 6.48 -11.76
C PRO A 25 -39.55 6.58 -10.31
N GLY A 26 -40.50 6.96 -9.45
CA GLY A 26 -40.28 7.23 -8.04
C GLY A 26 -39.59 6.07 -7.32
N ALA A 27 -38.96 6.41 -6.20
CA ALA A 27 -38.38 5.48 -5.25
C ALA A 27 -39.43 4.48 -4.74
N GLY A 28 -39.66 3.43 -5.53
CA GLY A 28 -40.28 2.21 -5.07
C GLY A 28 -39.23 1.49 -4.24
N THR A 29 -39.49 1.37 -2.94
CA THR A 29 -38.80 0.42 -2.07
C THR A 29 -38.99 -0.97 -2.68
N GLN A 30 -38.05 -1.43 -3.51
CA GLN A 30 -38.09 -2.80 -3.98
C GLN A 30 -37.78 -3.70 -2.79
N PRO A 31 -38.68 -4.64 -2.45
CA PRO A 31 -38.37 -5.62 -1.42
C PRO A 31 -37.10 -6.37 -1.84
N LEU A 32 -36.22 -6.66 -0.89
CA LEU A 32 -35.11 -7.60 -1.09
C LEU A 32 -35.72 -9.00 -1.26
N THR A 33 -36.22 -9.25 -2.46
CA THR A 33 -36.65 -10.57 -2.91
C THR A 33 -35.40 -11.44 -2.95
N ASN A 34 -35.25 -12.34 -1.99
CA ASN A 34 -34.38 -13.52 -2.10
C ASN A 34 -34.97 -14.47 -3.16
N GLY A 35 -35.08 -13.99 -4.41
CA GLY A 35 -35.28 -14.86 -5.56
C GLY A 35 -34.01 -15.68 -5.78
N PRO A 36 -34.08 -16.80 -6.54
CA PRO A 36 -32.86 -17.51 -6.91
C PRO A 36 -31.89 -16.50 -7.49
N ALA A 37 -30.66 -16.49 -6.97
CA ALA A 37 -29.60 -15.64 -7.51
C ALA A 37 -29.58 -15.81 -9.03
N PRO A 38 -29.31 -14.76 -9.83
CA PRO A 38 -28.94 -14.99 -11.22
C PRO A 38 -27.89 -16.10 -11.21
N GLU A 39 -28.11 -17.17 -11.99
CA GLU A 39 -27.17 -18.28 -12.06
C GLU A 39 -25.85 -17.70 -12.58
N ASP A 40 -24.97 -17.34 -11.65
CA ASP A 40 -23.63 -16.89 -12.01
C ASP A 40 -23.02 -18.01 -12.85
N PRO A 41 -22.47 -17.70 -14.03
CA PRO A 41 -21.85 -18.71 -14.86
C PRO A 41 -20.82 -19.47 -14.01
N PRO A 42 -20.70 -20.80 -14.17
CA PRO A 42 -19.79 -21.59 -13.36
C PRO A 42 -18.38 -21.02 -13.48
N LEU A 43 -17.73 -20.79 -12.33
CA LEU A 43 -16.39 -20.20 -12.26
C LEU A 43 -15.41 -21.02 -13.11
N ALA A 44 -14.74 -20.35 -14.06
CA ALA A 44 -13.71 -20.98 -14.87
C ALA A 44 -12.39 -21.03 -14.08
N VAL A 45 -11.49 -21.95 -14.46
CA VAL A 45 -10.13 -22.03 -13.89
C VAL A 45 -9.39 -20.69 -14.00
N THR A 46 -9.60 -19.98 -15.11
CA THR A 46 -9.02 -18.65 -15.37
C THR A 46 -9.49 -17.57 -14.39
N ASP A 47 -10.68 -17.72 -13.79
CA ASP A 47 -11.16 -16.78 -12.76
C ASP A 47 -10.39 -16.96 -11.46
N PHE A 48 -10.07 -18.21 -11.09
CA PHE A 48 -9.19 -18.49 -9.96
C PHE A 48 -7.76 -18.00 -10.23
N GLU A 49 -7.21 -18.25 -11.41
CA GLU A 49 -5.89 -17.74 -11.81
C GLU A 49 -5.83 -16.22 -11.67
N ARG A 50 -6.84 -15.51 -12.19
CA ARG A 50 -6.94 -14.05 -12.07
C ARG A 50 -7.02 -13.62 -10.61
N ALA A 51 -7.84 -14.27 -9.79
CA ALA A 51 -7.98 -13.98 -8.37
C ALA A 51 -6.65 -14.17 -7.62
N LEU A 52 -5.87 -15.20 -7.96
CA LEU A 52 -4.55 -15.45 -7.37
C LEU A 52 -3.54 -14.35 -7.70
N THR A 53 -3.68 -13.63 -8.83
CA THR A 53 -2.78 -12.51 -9.18
C THR A 53 -3.10 -11.18 -8.50
N ILE A 54 -4.22 -11.06 -7.75
CA ILE A 54 -4.68 -9.75 -7.25
C ILE A 54 -3.64 -9.07 -6.35
N ASN A 55 -3.00 -9.83 -5.45
CA ASN A 55 -2.01 -9.25 -4.53
C ASN A 55 -0.83 -8.64 -5.32
N ASP A 56 -0.29 -9.36 -6.29
CA ASP A 56 0.85 -8.90 -7.08
C ASP A 56 0.54 -7.67 -7.95
N ARG A 57 -0.68 -7.55 -8.45
CA ARG A 57 -1.11 -6.40 -9.26
C ARG A 57 -1.29 -5.14 -8.43
N TYR A 58 -1.85 -5.26 -7.22
CA TYR A 58 -2.26 -4.09 -6.44
C TYR A 58 -1.33 -3.74 -5.28
N ARG A 59 -0.51 -4.67 -4.76
CA ARG A 59 0.33 -4.43 -3.56
C ARG A 59 1.30 -3.25 -3.69
N ARG A 60 1.74 -2.92 -4.92
CA ARG A 60 2.64 -1.78 -5.18
C ARG A 60 1.93 -0.44 -5.35
N LEU A 61 0.60 -0.44 -5.44
CA LEU A 61 -0.21 0.78 -5.57
C LEU A 61 -0.55 1.38 -4.20
N ALA A 62 -0.57 0.56 -3.15
CA ALA A 62 -0.70 1.03 -1.78
C ALA A 62 0.64 1.62 -1.30
N VAL A 63 0.62 2.88 -0.87
CA VAL A 63 1.76 3.56 -0.27
C VAL A 63 1.55 3.71 1.23
N ASN A 64 2.62 3.62 2.00
CA ASN A 64 2.61 3.74 3.46
C ASN A 64 1.68 2.75 4.18
N LEU A 65 1.49 1.55 3.62
CA LEU A 65 0.66 0.54 4.24
C LEU A 65 1.34 0.04 5.54
N PRO A 66 0.75 0.25 6.72
CA PRO A 66 1.32 -0.24 7.96
C PRO A 66 1.08 -1.75 8.09
N GLU A 67 2.12 -2.47 8.47
CA GLU A 67 2.03 -3.85 8.95
C GLU A 67 1.59 -3.88 10.42
N VAL A 68 1.30 -5.07 10.95
CA VAL A 68 0.81 -5.24 12.33
C VAL A 68 1.83 -4.68 13.32
N PRO A 69 1.44 -3.70 14.18
CA PRO A 69 2.34 -3.13 15.16
C PRO A 69 2.64 -4.13 16.29
N PHE A 70 3.78 -3.92 16.96
CA PHE A 70 4.13 -4.64 18.18
C PHE A 70 4.73 -3.70 19.23
N TRP A 71 4.45 -4.00 20.50
CA TRP A 71 4.98 -3.22 21.62
C TRP A 71 6.46 -3.50 21.82
N VAL A 72 7.25 -2.43 21.93
CA VAL A 72 8.67 -2.46 22.28
C VAL A 72 8.85 -2.16 23.76
N THR A 73 8.02 -1.25 24.29
CA THR A 73 7.84 -0.95 25.71
C THR A 73 6.34 -0.74 25.98
N GLU A 74 5.95 -0.45 27.22
CA GLU A 74 4.56 -0.15 27.61
C GLU A 74 3.97 1.07 26.87
N GLU A 75 4.80 2.06 26.57
CA GLU A 75 4.37 3.33 25.95
C GLU A 75 4.85 3.48 24.51
N THR A 76 5.62 2.53 23.98
CA THR A 76 6.21 2.65 22.65
C THR A 76 5.98 1.38 21.85
N PHE A 77 5.38 1.54 20.68
CA PHE A 77 5.21 0.47 19.71
C PHE A 77 6.00 0.76 18.44
N ALA A 78 6.38 -0.31 17.75
CA ALA A 78 6.99 -0.24 16.43
C ALA A 78 6.08 -0.88 15.39
N TYR A 79 6.20 -0.42 14.16
CA TYR A 79 5.61 -1.09 13.01
C TYR A 79 6.49 -0.88 11.78
N ARG A 80 6.35 -1.80 10.82
CA ARG A 80 6.94 -1.69 9.50
C ARG A 80 5.90 -1.12 8.55
N ARG A 81 6.29 -0.25 7.64
CA ARG A 81 5.43 0.14 6.51
C ARG A 81 6.11 -0.15 5.20
N SER A 82 5.31 -0.46 4.18
CA SER A 82 5.80 -0.57 2.81
C SER A 82 5.46 0.69 2.02
N SER A 83 6.44 1.23 1.30
CA SER A 83 6.27 2.33 0.34
C SER A 83 6.99 1.97 -0.95
N HIS A 84 6.24 1.83 -2.06
CA HIS A 84 6.78 1.45 -3.37
C HIS A 84 7.66 0.16 -3.38
N GLY A 85 7.43 -0.75 -2.43
CA GLY A 85 8.22 -1.99 -2.29
C GLY A 85 9.44 -1.85 -1.38
N GLU A 86 9.74 -0.66 -0.89
CA GLU A 86 10.71 -0.42 0.16
C GLU A 86 10.04 -0.53 1.52
N HIS A 87 10.80 -0.98 2.51
CA HIS A 87 10.32 -1.11 3.87
C HIS A 87 10.98 -0.11 4.80
N GLU A 88 10.17 0.52 5.62
CA GLU A 88 10.62 1.46 6.66
C GLU A 88 10.11 1.02 8.03
N PHE A 89 10.99 1.09 9.02
CA PHE A 89 10.65 0.77 10.40
C PHE A 89 10.43 2.04 11.20
N LEU A 90 9.22 2.20 11.74
CA LEU A 90 8.85 3.34 12.56
C LEU A 90 8.66 2.93 14.01
N LEU A 91 9.02 3.85 14.89
CA LEU A 91 8.81 3.79 16.32
C LEU A 91 7.87 4.93 16.71
N VAL A 92 6.84 4.61 17.48
CA VAL A 92 5.81 5.56 17.89
C VAL A 92 5.67 5.53 19.40
N ASN A 93 5.77 6.71 20.02
CA ASN A 93 5.36 6.89 21.40
C ASN A 93 3.83 7.02 21.44
N ALA A 94 3.16 6.11 22.14
CA ALA A 94 1.70 6.06 22.23
C ALA A 94 1.12 7.19 23.09
N ALA A 95 1.88 7.73 24.05
CA ALA A 95 1.45 8.84 24.90
C ALA A 95 1.52 10.20 24.19
N THR A 96 2.59 10.46 23.42
CA THR A 96 2.80 11.74 22.73
C THR A 96 2.36 11.73 21.27
N GLY A 97 2.22 10.55 20.66
CA GLY A 97 1.99 10.40 19.22
C GLY A 97 3.22 10.68 18.36
N GLU A 98 4.39 10.93 18.96
CA GLU A 98 5.62 11.19 18.23
C GLU A 98 6.04 9.96 17.41
N LYS A 99 6.34 10.18 16.13
CA LYS A 99 6.78 9.15 15.20
C LYS A 99 8.20 9.46 14.73
N ARG A 100 9.06 8.46 14.76
CA ARG A 100 10.44 8.53 14.26
C ARG A 100 10.85 7.22 13.62
N SER A 101 11.90 7.25 12.80
CA SER A 101 12.52 6.02 12.32
C SER A 101 13.05 5.23 13.52
N ALA A 102 12.84 3.91 13.53
CA ALA A 102 13.22 3.06 14.67
C ALA A 102 14.74 2.96 14.83
N PHE A 103 15.48 2.97 13.71
CA PHE A 103 16.94 2.92 13.63
C PHE A 103 17.40 3.35 12.23
N ASP A 104 18.72 3.55 12.05
CA ASP A 104 19.33 3.80 10.75
C ASP A 104 19.47 2.49 9.95
N GLN A 105 18.58 2.30 8.98
CA GLN A 105 18.53 1.11 8.13
C GLN A 105 19.78 0.97 7.23
N VAL A 106 20.37 2.09 6.82
CA VAL A 106 21.57 2.11 5.96
C VAL A 106 22.76 1.61 6.75
N ARG A 107 22.94 2.12 7.97
CA ARG A 107 24.01 1.69 8.87
C ARG A 107 23.86 0.22 9.27
N LEU A 108 22.64 -0.24 9.55
CA LEU A 108 22.38 -1.64 9.91
C LEU A 108 22.65 -2.59 8.73
N ALA A 109 22.17 -2.29 7.53
CA ALA A 109 22.44 -3.10 6.35
C ALA A 109 23.94 -3.19 6.06
N ALA A 110 24.68 -2.08 6.17
CA ALA A 110 26.12 -2.07 6.02
C ALA A 110 26.85 -2.93 7.07
N ALA A 111 26.40 -2.90 8.32
CA ALA A 111 26.94 -3.76 9.39
C ALA A 111 26.66 -5.25 9.12
N LEU A 112 25.43 -5.58 8.72
CA LEU A 112 25.05 -6.95 8.36
C LEU A 112 25.86 -7.50 7.18
N ASN A 113 26.10 -6.70 6.14
CA ASN A 113 26.88 -7.13 4.98
C ASN A 113 28.34 -7.44 5.32
N LYS A 114 28.91 -6.71 6.29
CA LYS A 114 30.29 -6.95 6.76
C LYS A 114 30.44 -8.28 7.50
N VAL A 115 29.42 -8.69 8.27
CA VAL A 115 29.51 -9.86 9.15
C VAL A 115 28.95 -11.13 8.49
N SER A 116 27.89 -11.01 7.70
CA SER A 116 27.14 -12.18 7.19
C SER A 116 27.64 -12.71 5.85
N HIS A 117 28.53 -11.97 5.15
CA HIS A 117 28.91 -12.23 3.76
C HIS A 117 27.71 -12.36 2.78
N ARG A 118 26.53 -11.88 3.18
CA ARG A 118 25.31 -11.80 2.36
C ARG A 118 25.06 -10.36 1.93
N SER A 119 24.27 -10.19 0.88
CA SER A 119 23.84 -8.87 0.39
C SER A 119 22.49 -8.49 0.97
N HIS A 120 22.50 -7.56 1.91
CA HIS A 120 21.34 -6.92 2.51
C HIS A 120 21.22 -5.49 2.01
N LYS A 121 20.00 -5.14 1.57
CA LYS A 121 19.65 -3.77 1.19
C LYS A 121 18.93 -3.08 2.35
N PRO A 122 19.17 -1.77 2.59
CA PRO A 122 18.49 -1.01 3.65
C PRO A 122 16.96 -1.12 3.59
N GLU A 123 16.40 -1.11 2.39
CA GLU A 123 14.97 -1.19 2.10
C GLU A 123 14.38 -2.61 2.22
N ASN A 124 15.21 -3.64 2.34
CA ASN A 124 14.79 -5.04 2.40
C ASN A 124 15.60 -5.83 3.44
N LEU A 125 15.48 -5.43 4.70
CA LEU A 125 16.09 -6.12 5.83
C LEU A 125 15.41 -7.47 6.10
N PRO A 126 16.16 -8.51 6.52
CA PRO A 126 15.68 -9.89 6.61
C PRO A 126 14.89 -10.19 7.91
N PHE A 127 14.14 -9.21 8.42
CA PHE A 127 13.32 -9.35 9.62
C PHE A 127 12.16 -8.34 9.60
N ASP A 128 11.10 -8.67 10.32
CA ASP A 128 9.90 -7.84 10.51
C ASP A 128 9.74 -7.41 11.98
N ARG A 129 10.27 -8.20 12.92
CA ARG A 129 10.24 -7.94 14.36
C ARG A 129 11.63 -7.74 14.94
N PHE A 130 11.70 -6.85 15.92
CA PHE A 130 12.92 -6.55 16.68
C PHE A 130 12.59 -6.18 18.12
N LYS A 131 13.62 -6.13 18.96
CA LYS A 131 13.58 -5.56 20.30
C LYS A 131 14.65 -4.48 20.40
N LEU A 132 14.30 -3.39 21.07
CA LEU A 132 15.25 -2.36 21.47
C LEU A 132 15.54 -2.56 22.97
N THR A 133 16.82 -2.69 23.31
CA THR A 133 17.28 -2.78 24.70
C THR A 133 18.25 -1.65 25.00
N ASP A 134 18.71 -1.57 26.25
CA ASP A 134 19.67 -0.55 26.71
C ASP A 134 19.23 0.88 26.33
N SER A 135 17.96 1.18 26.63
CA SER A 135 17.32 2.47 26.31
C SER A 135 17.33 2.83 24.81
N GLY A 136 17.32 1.83 23.94
CA GLY A 136 17.31 2.01 22.48
C GLY A 136 18.69 1.99 21.82
N SER A 137 19.75 1.74 22.59
CA SER A 137 21.12 1.67 22.04
C SER A 137 21.51 0.32 21.48
N ARG A 138 20.74 -0.75 21.75
CA ARG A 138 20.97 -2.09 21.22
C ARG A 138 19.73 -2.62 20.50
N LEU A 139 19.94 -3.17 19.31
CA LEU A 139 18.92 -3.77 18.46
C LEU A 139 19.08 -5.29 18.44
N ILE A 140 18.03 -6.02 18.82
CA ILE A 140 17.99 -7.48 18.81
C ILE A 140 16.92 -7.95 17.83
N PHE A 141 17.29 -8.79 16.87
CA PHE A 141 16.34 -9.33 15.89
C PHE A 141 16.74 -10.74 15.46
N ARG A 142 15.78 -11.47 14.90
CA ARG A 142 16.03 -12.79 14.32
C ARG A 142 16.12 -12.67 12.81
N SER A 143 17.14 -13.28 12.21
CA SER A 143 17.30 -13.44 10.77
C SER A 143 17.38 -14.94 10.48
N GLY A 144 16.28 -15.50 9.95
CA GLY A 144 16.11 -16.96 9.86
C GLY A 144 16.23 -17.65 11.22
N ASN A 145 17.23 -18.52 11.37
CA ASN A 145 17.47 -19.25 12.63
C ASN A 145 18.44 -18.55 13.57
N GLU A 146 19.09 -17.48 13.12
CA GLU A 146 20.12 -16.76 13.87
C GLU A 146 19.50 -15.60 14.68
N LEU A 147 19.96 -15.43 15.92
CA LEU A 147 19.66 -14.27 16.75
C LEU A 147 20.82 -13.28 16.63
N TRP A 148 20.51 -12.07 16.18
CA TRP A 148 21.47 -10.99 15.99
C TRP A 148 21.31 -9.95 17.09
N SER A 149 22.44 -9.38 17.51
CA SER A 149 22.51 -8.27 18.46
C SER A 149 23.52 -7.27 17.92
N CYS A 150 23.10 -6.02 17.74
CA CYS A 150 23.92 -4.93 17.22
C CYS A 150 23.78 -3.67 18.07
#